data_AF-A0A9D5FTP1-F1
#
_entry.id   AF-A0A9D5FTP1-F1
#
_cell.length_a   1.000
_cell.length_b   1.000
_cell.length_c   1.000
_cell.angle_alpha   90.00
_cell.angle_beta   90.00
_cell.angle_gamma   90.00
#
_symmetry.space_group_name_H-M   'P 1'
#
loop_
_entity.id
_entity.type
_entity.pdbx_description
1 polymer ?
#
loop_
_entity_poly.entity_id
_entity_poly.type
_entity_poly.pdbx_seq_one_letter_code
_entity_poly.pdbx_strand_id
1 'polypeptide(L)'
;MKDFNFSLLKNEIGTQYNDMKGIAAIDGHMNDFLWRMCEDNGIDLHGWFLLGLEFSDGETIGEYPLTVSAYLVERASDHEPYEQVAERLGNTEKVEIHKKSFDITYQDLGKYIKRLNIGVLSDISSYIQDAVFIDD
;
A
#
# COMPACT_ATOMS: atom_id res chain seq x y z
N MET A 1 -11.26 5.96 16.59
CA MET A 1 -10.54 5.28 15.48
C MET A 1 -9.12 5.06 15.95
N LYS A 2 -8.51 3.90 15.66
CA LYS A 2 -7.06 3.76 15.79
C LYS A 2 -6.40 4.57 14.67
N ASP A 3 -5.29 5.25 14.97
CA ASP A 3 -4.57 6.02 13.97
C ASP A 3 -3.97 5.10 12.90
N PHE A 4 -3.97 5.58 11.64
CA PHE A 4 -3.30 4.88 10.55
C PHE A 4 -1.79 4.81 10.83
N ASN A 5 -1.20 3.61 10.69
CA ASN A 5 0.19 3.38 11.05
C ASN A 5 1.16 3.84 9.95
N PHE A 6 1.27 5.16 9.75
CA PHE A 6 2.14 5.76 8.73
C PHE A 6 3.63 5.44 8.98
N SER A 7 4.03 5.31 10.25
CA SER A 7 5.44 5.05 10.60
C SER A 7 5.96 3.71 10.06
N LEU A 8 5.08 2.73 9.83
CA LEU A 8 5.43 1.45 9.23
C LEU A 8 6.02 1.62 7.82
N LEU A 9 5.41 2.48 7.00
CA LEU A 9 5.83 2.70 5.61
C LEU A 9 6.91 3.79 5.49
N LYS A 10 7.01 4.68 6.49
CA LYS A 10 7.91 5.84 6.45
C LYS A 10 9.37 5.49 6.13
N ASN A 11 9.86 4.32 6.52
CA ASN A 11 11.24 3.92 6.24
C ASN A 11 11.36 2.88 5.13
N GLU A 12 10.25 2.29 4.68
CA GLU A 12 10.23 1.26 3.64
C GLU A 12 10.14 1.86 2.23
N ILE A 13 9.32 2.90 2.04
CA ILE A 13 9.07 3.47 0.72
C ILE A 13 10.11 4.54 0.35
N GLY A 14 10.58 4.56 -0.90
CA GLY A 14 11.46 5.60 -1.42
C GLY A 14 11.98 5.31 -2.83
N THR A 15 12.53 6.33 -3.47
CA THR A 15 13.24 6.22 -4.76
C THR A 15 14.73 6.48 -4.57
N GLN A 16 15.54 6.30 -5.62
CA GLN A 16 16.98 6.62 -5.58
C GLN A 16 17.25 8.07 -5.14
N TYR A 17 16.41 8.99 -5.60
CA TYR A 17 16.42 10.41 -5.23
C TYR A 17 15.07 10.74 -4.59
N ASN A 18 15.02 10.62 -3.27
CA ASN A 18 13.79 10.71 -2.47
C ASN A 18 13.44 12.17 -2.12
N ASP A 19 13.34 13.02 -3.15
CA ASP A 19 13.20 14.49 -3.02
C ASP A 19 11.85 14.91 -2.40
N MET A 20 10.81 14.09 -2.60
CA MET A 20 9.49 14.30 -2.03
C MET A 20 8.93 12.98 -1.51
N LYS A 21 8.20 13.05 -0.40
CA LYS A 21 7.53 11.90 0.22
C LYS A 21 6.14 12.28 0.68
N GLY A 22 5.24 11.31 0.73
CA GLY A 22 3.90 11.59 1.21
C GLY A 22 3.01 10.38 1.32
N ILE A 23 1.72 10.63 1.12
CA ILE A 23 0.63 9.68 1.35
C ILE A 23 -0.14 9.46 0.05
N ALA A 24 -0.69 8.26 -0.09
CA ALA A 24 -1.58 7.90 -1.16
C ALA A 24 -2.88 7.34 -0.59
N ALA A 25 -3.99 7.62 -1.28
CA ALA A 25 -5.29 7.02 -1.03
C ALA A 25 -5.79 6.34 -2.30
N ILE A 26 -6.30 5.12 -2.14
CA ILE A 26 -6.75 4.26 -3.23
C ILE A 26 -8.20 3.87 -2.97
N ASP A 27 -9.02 3.98 -4.01
CA ASP A 27 -10.39 3.46 -4.04
C ASP A 27 -10.46 2.29 -5.01
N GLY A 28 -10.40 1.08 -4.46
CA GLY A 28 -10.88 -0.14 -5.10
C GLY A 28 -12.23 -0.47 -4.48
N HIS A 29 -13.34 -0.24 -5.19
CA HIS A 29 -14.68 -0.53 -4.68
C HIS A 29 -14.75 -1.99 -4.20
N MET A 30 -14.79 -2.22 -2.88
CA MET A 30 -14.65 -3.53 -2.23
C MET A 30 -13.23 -4.11 -2.34
N ASN A 31 -12.67 -4.50 -1.18
CA ASN A 31 -11.34 -5.10 -1.04
C ASN A 31 -11.04 -6.18 -2.09
N ASP A 32 -12.07 -6.86 -2.58
CA ASP A 32 -12.06 -7.87 -3.63
C ASP A 32 -11.22 -7.49 -4.86
N PHE A 33 -11.17 -6.22 -5.30
CA PHE A 33 -10.37 -5.87 -6.49
C PHE A 33 -8.87 -5.93 -6.24
N LEU A 34 -8.39 -5.50 -5.07
CA LEU A 34 -6.97 -5.55 -4.74
C LEU A 34 -6.53 -6.99 -4.44
N TRP A 35 -7.42 -7.77 -3.84
CA TRP A 35 -7.24 -9.21 -3.65
C TRP A 35 -7.15 -9.94 -4.99
N ARG A 36 -8.13 -9.69 -5.87
CA ARG A 36 -8.16 -10.24 -7.22
C ARG A 36 -6.94 -9.83 -8.04
N MET A 37 -6.46 -8.59 -7.90
CA MET A 37 -5.22 -8.15 -8.54
C MET A 37 -4.04 -9.03 -8.14
N CYS A 38 -3.90 -9.33 -6.85
CA CYS A 38 -2.83 -10.21 -6.37
C CYS A 38 -2.98 -11.63 -6.94
N GLU A 39 -4.19 -12.21 -6.89
CA GLU A 39 -4.46 -13.57 -7.39
C GLU A 39 -4.27 -13.70 -8.90
N ASP A 40 -4.81 -12.75 -9.69
CA ASP A 40 -4.69 -12.72 -11.16
C ASP A 40 -3.21 -12.62 -11.61
N ASN A 41 -2.34 -12.07 -10.75
CA ASN A 41 -0.91 -11.93 -11.01
C ASN A 41 -0.05 -12.95 -10.23
N GLY A 42 -0.64 -14.06 -9.76
CA GLY A 42 0.09 -15.22 -9.26
C GLY A 42 0.44 -15.20 -7.77
N ILE A 43 -0.08 -14.24 -7.00
CA ILE A 43 0.00 -14.29 -5.54
C ILE A 43 -1.21 -15.05 -5.00
N ASP A 44 -0.98 -16.28 -4.57
CA ASP A 44 -1.97 -17.03 -3.77
C ASP A 44 -2.11 -16.38 -2.39
N LEU A 45 -3.30 -15.83 -2.14
CA LEU A 45 -3.68 -15.20 -0.88
C LEU A 45 -4.37 -16.18 0.08
N HIS A 46 -4.45 -17.48 -0.26
CA HIS A 46 -4.93 -18.50 0.66
C HIS A 46 -4.06 -18.55 1.91
N GLY A 47 -4.67 -18.38 3.08
CA GLY A 47 -3.95 -18.26 4.36
C GLY A 47 -3.25 -16.92 4.59
N TRP A 48 -3.44 -15.91 3.73
CA TRP A 48 -2.84 -14.58 3.87
C TRP A 48 -3.91 -13.50 4.06
N PHE A 49 -3.58 -12.45 4.80
CA PHE A 49 -4.39 -11.25 4.94
C PHE A 49 -3.62 -10.07 4.35
N LEU A 50 -4.21 -9.41 3.35
CA LEU A 50 -3.64 -8.24 2.68
C LEU A 50 -3.73 -7.00 3.58
N LEU A 51 -2.57 -6.50 4.03
CA LEU A 51 -2.46 -5.27 4.81
C LEU A 51 -2.35 -4.00 3.95
N GLY A 52 -1.75 -4.10 2.77
CA GLY A 52 -1.50 -2.96 1.92
C GLY A 52 -0.70 -3.30 0.68
N LEU A 53 -0.45 -2.26 -0.13
CA LEU A 53 0.24 -2.35 -1.40
C LEU A 53 1.29 -1.23 -1.50
N GLU A 54 2.38 -1.54 -2.18
CA GLU A 54 3.37 -0.57 -2.67
C GLU A 54 3.42 -0.68 -4.20
N PHE A 55 3.54 0.48 -4.85
CA PHE A 55 3.73 0.60 -6.29
C PHE A 55 5.10 1.23 -6.53
N SER A 56 5.98 0.54 -7.25
CA SER A 56 7.31 1.02 -7.57
C SER A 56 7.60 0.92 -9.06
N ASP A 57 8.15 1.99 -9.59
CA ASP A 57 8.79 2.03 -10.90
C ASP A 57 10.20 2.58 -10.68
N GLY A 58 11.21 1.82 -11.09
CA GLY A 58 12.61 2.17 -10.87
C GLY A 58 13.17 3.13 -11.92
N GLU A 59 12.42 3.37 -12.99
CA GLU A 59 12.83 4.13 -14.16
C GLU A 59 11.80 5.24 -14.47
N THR A 60 11.84 5.79 -15.69
CA THR A 60 10.80 6.73 -16.14
C THR A 60 9.43 6.03 -16.10
N ILE A 61 8.51 6.57 -15.29
CA ILE A 61 7.16 6.05 -15.13
C ILE A 61 6.53 5.67 -16.48
N GLY A 62 6.14 4.40 -16.60
CA GLY A 62 5.43 3.87 -17.76
C GLY A 62 6.31 3.41 -18.92
N GLU A 63 7.64 3.50 -18.81
CA GLU A 63 8.57 2.86 -19.75
C GLU A 63 8.63 1.34 -19.55
N TYR A 64 8.53 0.91 -18.28
CA TYR A 64 8.53 -0.49 -17.88
C TYR A 64 7.23 -0.86 -17.13
N PRO A 65 6.95 -2.16 -16.95
CA PRO A 65 5.91 -2.59 -16.03
C PRO A 65 6.12 -2.02 -14.63
N LEU A 66 5.01 -1.69 -13.98
CA LEU A 66 4.98 -1.27 -12.59
C LEU A 66 5.14 -2.50 -11.70
N THR A 67 6.09 -2.48 -10.78
CA THR A 67 6.16 -3.51 -9.74
C THR A 67 5.16 -3.18 -8.64
N VAL A 68 4.32 -4.16 -8.30
CA VAL A 68 3.39 -4.09 -7.18
C VAL A 68 3.88 -5.04 -6.09
N SER A 69 4.04 -4.53 -4.88
CA SER A 69 4.36 -5.35 -3.71
C SER A 69 3.19 -5.39 -2.73
N ALA A 70 2.67 -6.58 -2.47
CA ALA A 70 1.64 -6.84 -1.48
C ALA A 70 2.28 -7.10 -0.11
N TYR A 71 1.80 -6.37 0.90
CA TYR A 71 2.13 -6.58 2.30
C TYR A 71 1.12 -7.52 2.92
N LEU A 72 1.56 -8.68 3.39
CA LEU A 72 0.72 -9.77 3.85
C LEU A 72 1.08 -10.18 5.27
N VAL A 73 0.08 -10.60 6.04
CA VAL A 73 0.27 -11.34 7.30
C VAL A 73 -0.42 -12.69 7.19
N GLU A 74 0.13 -13.71 7.84
CA GLU A 74 -0.53 -15.02 7.89
C GLU A 74 -1.88 -14.90 8.59
N ARG A 75 -2.89 -15.58 8.05
CA ARG A 75 -4.19 -15.81 8.71
C ARG A 75 -4.06 -16.99 9.66
N ALA A 76 -4.77 -16.92 10.79
CA ALA A 76 -4.91 -18.07 11.68
C ALA A 76 -5.85 -19.15 11.12
N SER A 77 -6.74 -18.79 10.20
CA SER A 77 -7.63 -19.72 9.49
C SER A 77 -8.12 -19.13 8.16
N ASP A 78 -8.60 -19.98 7.25
CA ASP A 78 -9.03 -19.58 5.90
C ASP A 78 -10.12 -18.50 5.89
N HIS A 79 -10.92 -18.39 6.96
CA HIS A 79 -12.02 -17.45 7.09
C HIS A 79 -11.87 -16.48 8.28
N GLU A 80 -10.63 -16.18 8.70
CA GLU A 80 -10.36 -15.23 9.78
C GLU A 80 -10.95 -13.84 9.45
N PRO A 81 -11.98 -13.35 10.19
CA PRO A 81 -12.58 -12.03 9.94
C PRO A 81 -11.61 -10.90 10.29
N TYR A 82 -11.84 -9.72 9.72
CA TYR A 82 -11.04 -8.52 9.95
C TYR A 82 -10.83 -8.23 11.44
N GLU A 83 -11.89 -8.32 12.24
CA GLU A 83 -11.86 -8.02 13.67
C GLU A 83 -10.92 -8.95 14.43
N GLN A 84 -10.87 -10.23 14.06
CA GLN A 84 -9.98 -11.21 14.69
C GLN A 84 -8.52 -10.97 14.30
N VAL A 85 -8.26 -10.65 13.02
CA VAL A 85 -6.93 -10.22 12.57
C VAL A 85 -6.49 -8.98 13.36
N ALA A 86 -7.35 -7.96 13.46
CA ALA A 86 -7.04 -6.72 14.15
C ALA A 86 -6.76 -6.92 15.66
N GLU A 87 -7.51 -7.80 16.32
CA GLU A 87 -7.28 -8.18 17.71
C GLU A 87 -5.94 -8.90 17.89
N ARG A 88 -5.67 -9.92 17.07
CA ARG A 88 -4.42 -10.69 17.09
C ARG A 88 -3.21 -9.78 16.87
N LEU A 89 -3.22 -8.96 15.83
CA LEU A 89 -2.14 -8.02 15.53
C LEU A 89 -1.95 -7.01 16.66
N GLY A 90 -3.03 -6.55 17.31
CA GLY A 90 -2.95 -5.62 18.45
C GLY A 90 -2.32 -6.22 19.72
N ASN A 91 -2.34 -7.54 19.86
CA ASN A 91 -1.78 -8.27 21.00
C ASN A 91 -0.42 -8.91 20.69
N THR A 92 0.08 -8.77 19.46
CA THR A 92 1.36 -9.35 19.02
C THR A 92 2.47 -8.31 19.18
N GLU A 93 3.50 -8.63 19.97
CA GLU A 93 4.64 -7.72 20.22
C GLU A 93 5.41 -7.39 18.93
N LYS A 94 5.57 -8.39 18.06
CA LYS A 94 6.24 -8.25 16.76
C LYS A 94 5.44 -8.99 15.69
N VAL A 95 4.91 -8.23 14.74
CA VAL A 95 4.19 -8.77 13.57
C VAL A 95 5.18 -9.02 12.45
N GLU A 96 5.14 -10.23 11.87
CA GLU A 96 5.87 -10.56 10.64
C GLU A 96 5.04 -10.15 9.43
N ILE A 97 5.56 -9.23 8.61
CA ILE A 97 4.93 -8.79 7.37
C ILE A 97 5.71 -9.37 6.20
N HIS A 98 5.03 -10.11 5.35
CA HIS A 98 5.59 -10.73 4.15
C HIS A 98 5.34 -9.83 2.94
N LYS A 99 6.40 -9.56 2.18
CA LYS A 99 6.34 -8.81 0.92
C LYS A 99 6.35 -9.80 -0.24
N LYS A 100 5.29 -9.82 -1.04
CA LYS A 100 5.21 -10.60 -2.28
C LYS A 100 4.97 -9.65 -3.45
N SER A 101 5.74 -9.79 -4.52
CA SER A 101 5.74 -8.81 -5.61
C SER A 101 5.46 -9.45 -6.97
N PHE A 102 4.86 -8.67 -7.86
CA PHE A 102 4.61 -9.00 -9.26
C PHE A 102 4.69 -7.73 -10.11
N ASP A 103 4.84 -7.92 -11.42
CA ASP A 103 4.86 -6.81 -12.38
C ASP A 103 3.52 -6.72 -13.12
N ILE A 104 3.02 -5.50 -13.30
CA ILE A 104 1.76 -5.21 -14.00
C ILE A 104 1.92 -3.99 -14.91
N THR A 105 1.21 -3.95 -16.03
CA THR A 105 1.19 -2.73 -16.87
C THR A 105 0.31 -1.65 -16.23
N TYR A 106 0.61 -0.37 -16.47
CA TYR A 106 -0.25 0.73 -16.03
C TYR A 106 -1.69 0.63 -16.58
N GLN A 107 -1.84 0.10 -17.80
CA GLN A 107 -3.15 -0.14 -18.40
C GLN A 107 -3.94 -1.20 -17.63
N ASP A 108 -3.27 -2.29 -17.22
CA ASP A 108 -3.89 -3.37 -16.45
C ASP A 108 -4.17 -2.96 -15.01
N LEU A 109 -3.36 -2.07 -14.42
CA LEU A 109 -3.61 -1.51 -13.09
C LEU A 109 -4.99 -0.84 -13.01
N GLY A 110 -5.42 -0.16 -14.07
CA GLY A 110 -6.74 0.48 -14.16
C GLY A 110 -7.92 -0.49 -14.11
N LYS A 111 -7.70 -1.80 -14.27
CA LYS A 111 -8.74 -2.84 -14.07
C LYS A 111 -9.09 -3.03 -12.58
N TYR A 112 -8.16 -2.69 -11.68
CA TYR A 112 -8.26 -2.96 -10.24
C TYR A 112 -8.35 -1.68 -9.41
N ILE A 113 -7.67 -0.61 -9.82
CA ILE A 113 -7.68 0.68 -9.12
C ILE A 113 -8.54 1.68 -9.89
N LYS A 114 -9.68 2.07 -9.31
CA LYS A 114 -10.62 3.00 -9.94
C LYS A 114 -10.22 4.46 -9.73
N ARG A 115 -9.77 4.81 -8.53
CA ARG A 115 -9.34 6.17 -8.19
C ARG A 115 -8.08 6.13 -7.35
N LEU A 116 -7.19 7.07 -7.63
CA LEU A 116 -5.91 7.26 -6.97
C LEU A 116 -5.75 8.75 -6.67
N ASN A 117 -5.39 9.05 -5.42
CA ASN A 117 -4.98 10.39 -5.00
C ASN A 117 -3.61 10.28 -4.33
N ILE A 118 -2.62 11.02 -4.83
CA ILE A 118 -1.26 11.04 -4.31
C ILE A 118 -0.93 12.49 -3.96
N GLY A 119 -0.50 12.70 -2.72
CA GLY A 119 0.03 13.97 -2.25
C GLY A 119 1.43 13.76 -1.68
N VAL A 120 2.40 14.54 -2.16
CA VAL A 120 3.79 14.51 -1.69
C VAL A 120 4.26 15.90 -1.29
N LEU A 121 5.14 15.95 -0.30
CA LEU A 121 5.81 17.16 0.17
C LEU A 121 7.31 16.92 0.15
N SER A 122 8.09 17.96 -0.13
CA SER A 122 9.55 17.89 0.06
C SER A 122 9.91 18.07 1.53
N ASP A 123 11.16 17.74 1.88
CA ASP A 123 11.64 17.83 3.25
C ASP A 123 11.51 19.23 3.86
N ILE A 124 11.41 20.30 3.05
CA ILE A 124 11.20 21.67 3.55
C ILE A 124 9.88 21.80 4.34
N SER A 125 8.89 20.94 4.07
CA SER A 125 7.63 20.97 4.81
C SER A 125 7.81 20.64 6.29
N SER A 126 8.94 20.03 6.70
CA SER A 126 9.22 19.77 8.12
C SER A 126 9.36 21.05 8.96
N TYR A 127 9.57 22.20 8.33
CA TYR A 127 9.65 23.49 9.01
C TYR A 127 8.29 24.19 9.18
N ILE A 128 7.21 23.62 8.65
CA ILE A 128 5.86 24.19 8.71
C ILE A 128 5.14 23.63 9.94
N GLN A 129 4.73 24.52 10.86
CA GLN A 129 3.99 24.13 12.08
C GLN A 129 2.48 24.08 11.84
N ASP A 130 1.97 24.95 10.97
CA ASP A 130 0.55 25.05 10.62
C ASP A 130 0.43 25.57 9.18
N ALA A 131 -0.59 25.10 8.46
CA ALA A 131 -0.79 25.42 7.05
C ALA A 131 -2.28 25.51 6.71
N VAL A 132 -2.63 26.49 5.88
CA VAL A 132 -3.94 26.58 5.23
C VAL A 132 -3.74 26.29 3.75
N PHE A 133 -4.45 25.29 3.23
CA PHE A 133 -4.49 24.97 1.81
C PHE A 133 -5.54 25.85 1.12
N ILE A 134 -5.18 26.44 -0.01
CA ILE A 134 -6.05 27.29 -0.82
C ILE A 134 -6.13 26.64 -2.21
N ASP A 135 -7.35 26.41 -2.69
CA ASP A 135 -7.62 25.91 -4.04
C ASP A 135 -8.00 27.11 -4.94
N ASP A 136 -7.10 27.49 -5.86
CA ASP A 136 -7.31 28.56 -6.86
C ASP A 136 -7.73 28.02 -8.24
#